data_AF-M3FSM0-F1
#
_entry.id   AF-M3FSM0-F1
#
_cell.length_a   1.000
_cell.length_b   1.000
_cell.length_c   1.000
_cell.angle_alpha   90.00
_cell.angle_beta   90.00
_cell.angle_gamma   90.00
#
_symmetry.space_group_name_H-M   'P 1'
#
loop_
_entity.id
_entity.type
_entity.pdbx_description
1 polymer ?
#
loop_
_entity_poly.entity_id
_entity_poly.type
_entity_poly.pdbx_seq_one_letter_code
_entity_poly.pdbx_strand_id
1 'polypeptide(L)' 'MGIQNLSPSLQKSLLYFSDQSAEGIVVLDRDWKTVYENHKFQNFWSFPNFQVLYEKIIPLLKSKKKNVSKTI' A
#
# COMPACT_ATOMS: atom_id res chain seq x y z
N MET A 1 -3.30 -3.10 -11.95
CA MET A 1 -4.24 -4.05 -11.27
C MET A 1 -5.31 -3.23 -10.57
N GLY A 2 -6.56 -3.71 -10.50
CA GLY A 2 -7.70 -2.96 -9.96
C GLY A 2 -7.95 -3.15 -8.47
N ILE A 3 -8.89 -2.36 -7.93
CA ILE A 3 -9.31 -2.37 -6.52
C ILE A 3 -10.00 -3.69 -6.19
N GLN A 4 -9.50 -4.43 -5.20
CA GLN A 4 -10.04 -5.74 -4.82
C GLN A 4 -10.42 -5.77 -3.33
N ASN A 5 -11.57 -6.38 -3.01
CA ASN A 5 -12.02 -6.63 -1.63
C ASN A 5 -12.17 -5.38 -0.72
N LEU A 6 -12.43 -4.21 -1.29
CA LEU A 6 -12.72 -2.98 -0.53
C LEU A 6 -14.21 -2.65 -0.53
N SER A 7 -14.73 -2.15 0.59
CA SER A 7 -16.11 -1.66 0.66
C SER A 7 -16.33 -0.48 -0.31
N PRO A 8 -17.53 -0.30 -0.87
CA PRO A 8 -17.80 0.79 -1.81
C PRO A 8 -17.48 2.19 -1.25
N SER A 9 -17.68 2.40 0.06
CA SER A 9 -17.32 3.66 0.72
C SER A 9 -15.82 3.89 0.73
N LEU A 10 -15.03 2.88 1.09
CA LEU A 10 -13.57 2.97 1.11
C LEU A 10 -13.00 3.14 -0.31
N GLN A 11 -13.57 2.48 -1.31
CA GLN A 11 -13.20 2.68 -2.72
C GLN A 11 -13.39 4.13 -3.14
N LYS A 12 -14.55 4.73 -2.84
CA LYS A 12 -14.83 6.14 -3.16
C LYS A 12 -13.86 7.09 -2.46
N SER A 13 -13.60 6.88 -1.17
CA SER A 13 -12.63 7.69 -0.43
C SER A 13 -11.23 7.58 -1.02
N LEU A 14 -10.77 6.36 -1.34
CA LEU A 14 -9.45 6.15 -1.92
C LEU A 14 -9.31 6.83 -3.28
N LEU A 15 -10.31 6.71 -4.16
CA LEU A 15 -10.31 7.39 -5.45
C LEU A 15 -10.22 8.91 -5.27
N TYR A 16 -11.08 9.48 -4.42
CA TYR A 16 -11.12 10.93 -4.19
C TYR A 16 -9.79 11.47 -3.64
N PHE A 17 -9.23 10.85 -2.60
CA PHE A 17 -7.97 11.31 -2.00
C PHE A 17 -6.75 11.00 -2.86
N SER A 18 -6.77 9.89 -3.60
CA SER A 18 -5.66 9.50 -4.46
C SER A 18 -5.46 10.48 -5.62
N ASP A 19 -6.54 10.90 -6.28
CA ASP A 19 -6.44 11.79 -7.43
C ASP A 19 -5.84 13.15 -7.07
N GLN A 20 -6.03 13.59 -5.82
CA GLN A 20 -5.49 14.86 -5.31
C GLN A 20 -4.10 14.72 -4.66
N SER A 21 -3.68 13.52 -4.29
CA SER A 21 -2.41 13.32 -3.58
C SER A 21 -1.22 13.52 -4.51
N ALA A 22 -0.17 14.22 -4.06
CA ALA A 22 1.12 14.28 -4.76
C ALA A 22 1.92 12.96 -4.65
N GLU A 23 1.50 12.06 -3.77
CA GLU A 23 2.26 10.88 -3.36
C GLU A 23 1.80 9.59 -4.06
N GLY A 24 2.69 8.60 -4.09
CA GLY A 24 2.35 7.22 -4.45
C GLY A 24 1.69 6.51 -3.29
N ILE A 25 0.46 6.05 -3.47
CA ILE A 25 -0.34 5.39 -2.44
C ILE A 25 -0.48 3.91 -2.79
N VAL A 26 -0.22 3.05 -1.80
CA VAL A 26 -0.51 1.61 -1.83
C VAL A 26 -1.24 1.21 -0.56
N VAL A 27 -2.29 0.39 -0.70
CA VAL A 27 -3.04 -0.18 0.42
C VAL A 27 -2.89 -1.68 0.37
N LEU A 28 -2.57 -2.25 1.53
CA LEU A 28 -2.36 -3.67 1.72
C LEU A 28 -3.44 -4.26 2.64
N ASP A 29 -3.82 -5.51 2.39
CA ASP A 29 -4.65 -6.27 3.33
C ASP A 29 -3.85 -6.80 4.54
N ARG A 30 -4.51 -7.59 5.39
CA ARG A 30 -3.89 -8.17 6.60
C ARG A 30 -2.80 -9.19 6.28
N ASP A 31 -2.87 -9.81 5.10
CA ASP A 31 -1.90 -10.76 4.57
C ASP A 31 -0.79 -10.06 3.75
N TRP A 32 -0.79 -8.72 3.75
CA TRP A 32 0.15 -7.87 3.02
C TRP A 32 0.04 -7.99 1.50
N LYS A 33 -1.13 -8.36 0.98
CA LYS A 33 -1.41 -8.31 -0.45
C LYS A 33 -1.92 -6.93 -0.84
N THR A 34 -1.46 -6.42 -1.97
CA THR A 34 -1.94 -5.16 -2.53
C THR A 34 -3.41 -5.27 -2.92
N VAL A 35 -4.24 -4.42 -2.30
CA VAL A 35 -5.68 -4.29 -2.61
C VAL A 35 -6.00 -3.01 -3.37
N TYR A 36 -5.11 -2.03 -3.31
CA TYR A 36 -5.19 -0.77 -4.06
C TYR A 36 -3.79 -0.18 -4.28
N GLU A 37 -3.59 0.42 -5.43
CA GLU A 37 -2.45 1.29 -5.72
C GLU A 37 -2.92 2.41 -6.65
N ASN A 38 -2.36 3.62 -6.49
CA ASN A 38 -2.65 4.71 -7.40
C ASN A 38 -1.69 4.76 -8.59
N HIS A 39 -2.03 5.58 -9.60
CA HIS A 39 -1.22 5.74 -10.80
C HIS A 39 0.21 6.24 -10.49
N LYS A 40 0.39 7.07 -9.46
CA LYS A 40 1.71 7.57 -9.04
C LYS A 40 2.57 6.45 -8.46
N PHE A 41 1.98 5.58 -7.64
CA PHE A 41 2.65 4.38 -7.12
C PHE A 41 3.03 3.42 -8.25
N GLN A 42 2.13 3.20 -9.22
CA GLN A 42 2.43 2.39 -10.41
C GLN A 42 3.60 2.95 -11.23
N ASN A 43 3.70 4.28 -11.35
CA ASN A 43 4.84 4.91 -12.02
C ASN A 43 6.14 4.67 -11.26
N PHE A 44 6.11 4.69 -9.92
CA PHE A 44 7.30 4.37 -9.12
C PHE A 44 7.81 2.95 -9.33
N TRP A 45 6.93 2.02 -9.75
CA TRP A 45 7.34 0.66 -10.03
C TRP A 45 8.34 0.51 -11.18
N SER A 46 8.35 1.46 -12.11
CA SER A 46 9.31 1.49 -13.22
C SER A 46 10.74 1.85 -12.79
N PHE A 47 10.93 2.35 -11.56
CA PHE A 47 12.25 2.75 -11.06
C PHE A 47 12.93 1.59 -10.30
N PRO A 48 14.09 1.10 -10.76
CA PRO A 48 14.72 -0.11 -10.18
C PRO A 48 15.01 0.00 -8.67
N ASN A 49 15.43 1.19 -8.22
CA ASN A 49 15.76 1.43 -6.82
C ASN A 49 14.53 1.40 -5.91
N PHE A 50 13.36 1.79 -6.44
CA PHE A 50 12.11 1.75 -5.70
C PHE A 50 11.67 0.30 -5.46
N GLN A 51 11.86 -0.59 -6.45
CA GLN A 51 11.65 -2.03 -6.31
C GLN A 51 12.42 -2.63 -5.15
N VAL A 52 13.74 -2.45 -5.15
CA VAL A 52 14.60 -2.96 -4.09
C VAL A 52 14.22 -2.38 -2.72
N LEU A 53 13.89 -1.08 -2.66
CA LEU A 53 13.49 -0.42 -1.41
C LEU A 53 12.17 -0.99 -0.86
N TYR A 54 11.16 -1.10 -1.71
CA TYR A 54 9.83 -1.58 -1.32
C TYR A 54 9.89 -3.04 -0.84
N GLU A 55 10.61 -3.90 -1.56
CA GLU A 55 10.78 -5.30 -1.16
C GLU A 55 11.48 -5.43 0.20
N LYS A 56 12.40 -4.50 0.53
CA LYS A 56 13.10 -4.47 1.83
C LYS A 56 12.25 -3.88 2.96
N ILE A 57 11.39 -2.90 2.69
CA ILE A 57 10.60 -2.24 3.74
C ILE A 57 9.45 -3.10 4.24
N ILE A 58 8.83 -3.90 3.35
CA ILE A 58 7.67 -4.73 3.70
C ILE A 58 7.95 -5.72 4.84
N PRO A 59 9.05 -6.51 4.84
CA PRO A 59 9.42 -7.37 5.96
C PRO A 59 9.63 -6.60 7.27
N LEU A 60 10.19 -5.39 7.22
CA LEU A 60 10.41 -4.56 8.40
C LEU A 60 9.07 -4.13 9.02
N LEU A 61 8.14 -3.67 8.19
CA LEU A 61 6.80 -3.29 8.65
C LEU A 61 6.00 -4.50 9.17
N LYS A 62 6.13 -5.68 8.53
CA LYS A 62 5.59 -6.96 9.00
C LYS A 62 6.08 -7.31 10.41
N SER A 63 7.39 -7.13 10.65
CA SER A 63 8.00 -7.45 11.95
C SER A 63 7.55 -6.50 13.06
N LYS A 64 7.42 -5.20 12.78
CA LYS A 64 6.94 -4.21 13.76
C LYS A 64 5.52 -4.51 14.23
N LYS A 65 4.62 -4.94 13.33
CA LYS A 65 3.25 -5.37 13.70
C LYS A 65 3.26 -6.51 14.72
N LYS A 66 4.15 -7.49 14.58
CA LYS A 66 4.29 -8.60 15.55
C LYS A 66 4.75 -8.12 16.93
N ASN A 67 5.59 -7.09 16.99
CA ASN A 67 6.07 -6.57 18.26
C ASN A 67 5.00 -5.73 18.96
N VAL A 68 4.17 -4.98 18.22
CA VAL A 68 3.03 -4.23 18.80
C VAL A 68 1.95 -5.16 19.34
N SER A 69 1.68 -6.30 18.69
CA SER A 69 0.73 -7.31 19.21
C SER A 69 1.23 -8.10 20.42
N LYS A 70 2.51 -7.98 20.82
CA LYS A 70 3.08 -8.67 21.99
C LYS A 70 3.13 -7.78 23.24
N THR A 71 2.65 -6.54 23.19
CA THR A 71 2.74 -5.56 24.29
C THR A 71 1.38 -5.28 24.94
N ILE A 72 0.48 -6.26 24.98
CA ILE A 72 -0.80 -6.17 25.69
C ILE A 72 -1.01 -7.46 26.48
#